data_AF-A0A1A9S7D2-F1
#
_entry.id   AF-A0A1A9S7D2-F1
#
_cell.length_a   1.000
_cell.length_b   1.000
_cell.length_c   1.000
_cell.angle_alpha   90.00
_cell.angle_beta   90.00
_cell.angle_gamma   90.00
#
_symmetry.space_group_name_H-M   'P 1'
#
loop_
_entity.id
_entity.type
_entity.pdbx_description
1 polymer ?
#
loop_
_entity_poly.entity_id
_entity_poly.type
_entity_poly.pdbx_seq_one_letter_code
_entity_poly.pdbx_strand_id
1 'polypeptide(L)'
;MKKYLFATAVLAAVAAPAAQAKTLQQMRNEFVSACTQSATSQGSTLNQQMARTLCSCTFDETGKQYGTRWKAALDAYDRTGNDPQFESRMKRNTQACVDRHLRRR
;
A
#
# COMPACT_ATOMS: atom_id res chain seq x y z
N MET A 1 -34.75 37.79 -26.69
CA MET A 1 -33.41 38.35 -26.38
C MET A 1 -33.53 38.99 -25.00
N LYS A 2 -32.90 38.58 -23.89
CA LYS A 2 -31.48 38.35 -23.55
C LYS A 2 -31.52 37.51 -22.24
N LYS A 3 -31.20 36.21 -22.24
CA LYS A 3 -29.88 35.59 -21.98
C LYS A 3 -29.17 36.05 -20.69
N TYR A 4 -28.87 35.04 -19.86
CA TYR A 4 -27.92 34.97 -18.74
C TYR A 4 -28.49 35.14 -17.33
N LEU A 5 -29.07 34.02 -16.89
CA LEU A 5 -29.23 33.60 -15.51
C LEU A 5 -27.86 33.43 -14.82
N PHE A 6 -27.80 33.88 -13.56
CA PHE A 6 -26.87 33.53 -12.48
C PHE A 6 -25.37 33.73 -12.71
N ALA A 7 -24.87 34.88 -12.25
CA ALA A 7 -23.43 35.08 -12.03
C ALA A 7 -23.17 36.01 -10.84
N THR A 8 -23.44 35.55 -9.61
CA THR A 8 -22.81 36.11 -8.39
C THR A 8 -22.85 35.08 -7.27
N ALA A 9 -21.92 34.12 -7.32
CA ALA A 9 -21.47 33.38 -6.15
C ALA A 9 -19.98 33.08 -6.37
N VAL A 10 -19.19 34.15 -6.27
CA VAL A 10 -17.73 34.08 -6.41
C VAL A 10 -17.14 33.75 -5.03
N LEU A 11 -16.33 32.68 -5.01
CA LEU A 11 -15.33 32.33 -4.00
C LEU A 11 -15.82 31.78 -2.66
N ALA A 12 -16.43 30.60 -2.71
CA ALA A 12 -16.22 29.60 -1.66
C ALA A 12 -16.08 28.22 -2.29
N ALA A 13 -15.19 28.10 -3.28
CA ALA A 13 -14.57 26.80 -3.55
C ALA A 13 -13.64 26.52 -2.36
N VAL A 14 -14.25 26.06 -1.27
CA VAL A 14 -13.54 25.26 -0.27
C VAL A 14 -12.78 24.23 -1.10
N ALA A 15 -11.46 24.28 -1.03
CA ALA A 15 -10.67 23.17 -1.48
C ALA A 15 -11.22 21.98 -0.70
N ALA A 16 -12.09 21.18 -1.34
CA ALA A 16 -12.33 19.82 -0.90
C ALA A 16 -10.93 19.27 -0.67
N PRO A 17 -10.54 18.88 0.55
CA PRO A 17 -9.20 18.40 0.77
C PRO A 17 -9.03 17.27 -0.23
N ALA A 18 -8.15 17.47 -1.22
CA ALA A 18 -7.78 16.42 -2.15
C ALA A 18 -7.53 15.21 -1.26
N ALA A 19 -8.34 14.15 -1.40
CA ALA A 19 -8.35 13.01 -0.51
C ALA A 19 -6.91 12.72 -0.09
N GLN A 20 -6.57 13.01 1.18
CA GLN A 20 -5.19 13.28 1.57
C GLN A 20 -4.33 12.10 1.14
N ALA A 21 -3.44 12.31 0.17
CA ALA A 21 -2.67 11.23 -0.41
C ALA A 21 -1.89 10.54 0.71
N LYS A 22 -2.12 9.23 0.89
CA LYS A 22 -1.51 8.47 1.98
C LYS A 22 0.00 8.63 1.94
N THR A 23 0.60 8.93 3.08
CA THR A 23 2.05 8.88 3.25
C THR A 23 2.55 7.44 3.03
N LEU A 24 3.83 7.28 2.66
CA LEU A 24 4.41 5.95 2.50
C LEU A 24 4.34 5.13 3.80
N GLN A 25 4.47 5.78 4.95
CA GLN A 25 4.34 5.13 6.25
C GLN A 25 2.91 4.61 6.50
N GLN A 26 1.89 5.38 6.14
CA GLN A 26 0.49 4.93 6.25
C GLN A 26 0.23 3.73 5.36
N MET A 27 0.66 3.78 4.09
CA MET A 27 0.53 2.65 3.17
C MET A 27 1.23 1.39 3.70
N ARG A 28 2.43 1.55 4.27
CA ARG A 28 3.15 0.45 4.91
C ARG A 28 2.36 -0.14 6.07
N ASN A 29 1.83 0.70 6.95
CA ASN A 29 1.08 0.25 8.11
C ASN A 29 -0.19 -0.52 7.70
N GLU A 30 -0.93 0.01 6.72
CA GLU A 30 -2.13 -0.64 6.16
C GLU A 30 -1.78 -1.99 5.51
N PHE A 31 -0.76 -2.00 4.65
CA PHE A 31 -0.27 -3.23 4.02
C PHE A 31 0.12 -4.28 5.06
N VAL A 32 0.95 -3.91 6.04
CA VAL A 32 1.41 -4.84 7.08
C VAL A 32 0.23 -5.36 7.90
N SER A 33 -0.74 -4.50 8.22
CA SER A 33 -1.95 -4.90 8.95
C SER A 33 -2.77 -5.93 8.16
N ALA A 34 -3.10 -5.62 6.91
CA ALA A 34 -3.89 -6.49 6.05
C ALA A 34 -3.18 -7.82 5.75
N CYS A 35 -1.89 -7.76 5.42
CA CYS A 35 -1.05 -8.95 5.21
C CYS A 35 -0.98 -9.81 6.47
N THR A 36 -0.80 -9.20 7.65
CA THR A 36 -0.77 -9.94 8.93
C THR A 36 -2.11 -10.62 9.16
N GLN A 37 -3.21 -9.90 9.04
CA GLN A 37 -4.56 -10.43 9.27
C GLN A 37 -4.87 -11.60 8.32
N SER A 38 -4.51 -11.46 7.04
CA SER A 38 -4.64 -12.53 6.05
C SER A 38 -3.78 -13.74 6.41
N ALA A 39 -2.51 -13.52 6.74
CA ALA A 39 -1.56 -14.58 7.09
C ALA A 39 -1.89 -15.30 8.41
N THR A 40 -2.62 -14.67 9.32
CA THR A 40 -3.05 -15.26 10.61
C THR A 40 -4.52 -15.69 10.60
N SER A 41 -5.21 -15.58 9.46
CA SER A 41 -6.61 -16.01 9.36
C SER A 41 -6.72 -17.55 9.50
N GLN A 42 -7.95 -18.02 9.74
CA GLN A 42 -8.31 -19.39 10.15
C GLN A 42 -7.39 -20.51 9.64
N GLY A 43 -6.87 -21.32 10.56
CA GLY A 43 -6.04 -22.50 10.25
C GLY A 43 -4.54 -22.22 10.06
N SER A 44 -4.11 -20.95 10.11
CA SER A 44 -2.69 -20.62 10.03
C SER A 44 -1.94 -20.90 11.33
N THR A 45 -0.76 -21.54 11.23
CA THR A 45 0.16 -21.77 12.36
C THR A 45 1.07 -20.57 12.65
N LEU A 46 0.95 -19.51 11.84
CA LEU A 46 1.79 -18.31 11.95
C LEU A 46 1.32 -17.43 13.12
N ASN A 47 2.16 -17.26 14.14
CA ASN A 47 1.95 -16.26 15.18
C ASN A 47 1.89 -14.85 14.56
N GLN A 48 0.97 -14.01 15.03
CA GLN A 48 0.79 -12.61 14.65
C GLN A 48 2.08 -11.79 14.61
N GLN A 49 2.97 -11.94 15.60
CA GLN A 49 4.24 -11.20 15.61
C GLN A 49 5.14 -11.63 14.46
N MET A 50 5.20 -12.93 14.17
CA MET A 50 5.98 -13.47 13.06
C MET A 50 5.40 -13.03 11.71
N ALA A 51 4.08 -13.09 11.55
CA ALA A 51 3.40 -12.60 10.36
C ALA A 51 3.67 -11.11 10.13
N ARG A 52 3.59 -10.28 11.18
CA ARG A 52 3.92 -8.85 11.10
C ARG A 52 5.36 -8.60 10.65
N THR A 53 6.32 -9.36 11.19
CA THR A 53 7.73 -9.28 10.78
C THR A 53 7.93 -9.63 9.31
N LEU A 54 7.32 -10.73 8.85
CA LEU A 54 7.42 -11.15 7.45
C LEU A 54 6.77 -10.15 6.50
N CYS A 55 5.55 -9.70 6.79
CA CYS A 55 4.85 -8.70 5.98
C CYS A 55 5.63 -7.37 5.92
N SER A 56 6.20 -6.93 7.05
CA SER A 56 7.07 -5.75 7.08
C SER A 56 8.31 -5.93 6.20
N CYS A 57 8.97 -7.07 6.30
CA CYS A 57 10.13 -7.40 5.46
C CYS A 57 9.77 -7.39 3.97
N THR A 58 8.65 -8.02 3.57
CA THR A 58 8.21 -8.05 2.17
C THR A 58 8.00 -6.64 1.61
N PHE A 59 7.31 -5.78 2.35
CA PHE A 59 7.07 -4.40 1.92
C PHE A 59 8.39 -3.64 1.73
N ASP A 60 9.29 -3.74 2.71
CA ASP A 60 10.54 -3.00 2.69
C ASP A 60 11.50 -3.52 1.59
N GLU A 61 11.63 -4.85 1.43
CA GLU A 61 12.46 -5.45 0.37
C GLU A 61 11.91 -5.17 -1.03
N THR A 62 10.59 -5.11 -1.19
CA THR A 62 9.99 -4.70 -2.45
C THR A 62 10.25 -3.23 -2.72
N GLY A 63 10.08 -2.37 -1.72
CA GLY A 63 10.36 -0.94 -1.84
C GLY A 63 11.80 -0.63 -2.25
N LYS A 64 12.79 -1.40 -1.77
CA LYS A 64 14.19 -1.25 -2.20
C LYS A 64 14.39 -1.41 -3.71
N GLN A 65 13.59 -2.24 -4.38
CA GLN A 65 13.68 -2.42 -5.84
C GLN A 65 13.14 -1.23 -6.63
N TYR A 66 12.22 -0.46 -6.04
CA TYR A 66 11.63 0.74 -6.65
C TYR A 66 12.35 2.03 -6.25
N GLY A 67 13.06 2.03 -5.12
CA GLY A 67 13.76 3.21 -4.61
C GLY A 67 12.81 4.39 -4.41
N THR A 68 13.16 5.55 -4.98
CA THR A 68 12.35 6.77 -4.89
C THR A 68 10.97 6.66 -5.56
N ARG A 69 10.77 5.68 -6.45
CA ARG A 69 9.49 5.43 -7.13
C ARG A 69 8.53 4.57 -6.33
N TRP A 70 8.90 4.13 -5.12
CA TRP A 70 8.11 3.16 -4.37
C TRP A 70 6.69 3.64 -4.07
N LYS A 71 6.56 4.88 -3.58
CA LYS A 71 5.24 5.49 -3.33
C LYS A 71 4.40 5.58 -4.61
N ALA A 72 4.99 6.00 -5.72
CA ALA A 72 4.27 6.11 -6.99
C ALA A 72 3.78 4.75 -7.50
N ALA A 73 4.55 3.68 -7.31
CA ALA A 73 4.15 2.32 -7.67
C ALA A 73 2.97 1.84 -6.80
N LEU A 74 3.01 2.09 -5.49
CA LEU A 74 1.90 1.79 -4.59
C LEU A 74 0.64 2.58 -4.95
N ASP A 75 0.77 3.88 -5.21
CA ASP A 75 -0.35 4.73 -5.63
C ASP A 75 -0.96 4.26 -6.98
N ALA A 76 -0.15 3.71 -7.88
CA ALA A 76 -0.63 3.12 -9.13
C ALA A 76 -1.37 1.80 -8.88
N TYR A 77 -0.79 0.92 -8.06
CA TYR A 77 -1.40 -0.37 -7.71
C TYR A 77 -2.70 -0.23 -6.93
N ASP A 78 -2.81 0.73 -6.01
CA ASP A 78 -4.04 1.04 -5.26
C ASP A 78 -5.18 1.49 -6.19
N ARG A 79 -4.85 2.17 -7.30
CA ARG A 79 -5.83 2.63 -8.29
C ARG A 79 -6.27 1.55 -9.27
N THR A 80 -5.33 0.72 -9.74
CA THR A 80 -5.63 -0.25 -10.80
C THR A 80 -5.91 -1.65 -10.27
N GLY A 81 -5.41 -2.00 -9.10
CA GLY A 81 -5.38 -3.36 -8.56
C GLY A 81 -4.71 -4.37 -9.50
N ASN A 82 -3.94 -3.90 -10.49
CA ASN A 82 -3.47 -4.71 -11.60
C ASN A 82 -2.07 -4.27 -12.02
N ASP A 83 -1.07 -4.96 -11.47
CA ASP A 83 0.33 -4.92 -11.91
C ASP A 83 0.97 -6.29 -11.63
N PRO A 84 0.99 -7.20 -12.63
CA PRO A 84 1.57 -8.52 -12.47
C PRO A 84 3.05 -8.50 -12.10
N GLN A 85 3.78 -7.45 -12.48
CA GLN A 85 5.20 -7.33 -12.14
C GLN A 85 5.36 -6.99 -10.66
N PHE A 86 4.55 -6.05 -10.14
CA PHE A 86 4.49 -5.73 -8.73
C PHE A 86 4.16 -6.97 -7.88
N GLU A 87 3.10 -7.70 -8.25
CA GLU A 87 2.67 -8.91 -7.53
C GLU A 87 3.75 -10.01 -7.54
N SER A 88 4.38 -10.21 -8.70
CA SER A 88 5.49 -11.15 -8.85
C SER A 88 6.68 -10.78 -7.96
N ARG A 89 7.02 -9.49 -7.84
CA ARG A 89 8.09 -9.01 -6.94
C ARG A 89 7.71 -9.21 -5.47
N MET A 90 6.49 -8.87 -5.09
CA MET A 90 5.98 -9.08 -3.73
C MET A 90 6.08 -10.56 -3.34
N LYS A 91 5.64 -11.48 -4.21
CA LYS A 91 5.74 -12.93 -3.96
C LYS A 91 7.17 -13.40 -3.77
N ARG A 92 8.10 -13.01 -4.67
CA ARG A 92 9.52 -13.37 -4.55
C ARG A 92 10.14 -12.84 -3.25
N ASN A 93 9.84 -11.60 -2.89
CA ASN A 93 10.40 -11.00 -1.68
C ASN A 93 9.81 -11.60 -0.41
N THR A 94 8.54 -12.02 -0.42
CA THR A 94 7.96 -12.80 0.68
C THR A 94 8.73 -14.10 0.89
N GLN A 95 9.02 -14.86 -0.18
CA GLN A 95 9.81 -16.09 -0.07
C GLN A 95 11.20 -15.81 0.51
N ALA A 96 11.90 -14.80 -0.01
CA ALA A 96 13.22 -14.40 0.51
C ALA A 96 13.18 -13.99 2.00
N CYS A 97 12.13 -13.29 2.43
CA CYS A 97 11.92 -12.90 3.83
C CYS A 97 11.64 -14.11 4.73
N VAL A 98 10.84 -15.07 4.26
CA VAL A 98 10.56 -16.32 4.97
C VAL A 98 11.85 -17.14 5.11
N ASP A 99 12.59 -17.36 4.03
CA ASP A 99 13.85 -18.12 4.05
C ASP A 99 14.86 -17.49 5.01
N ARG A 100 14.98 -16.16 4.98
CA ARG A 100 15.85 -15.42 5.89
C ARG A 100 15.41 -15.55 7.35
N HIS A 101 14.10 -15.55 7.62
CA HIS A 101 13.56 -15.70 8.97
C HIS A 101 13.79 -17.13 9.50
N LEU A 102 13.61 -18.14 8.67
CA LEU A 102 13.86 -19.54 9.03
C LEU A 102 15.34 -19.81 9.29
N ARG A 103 16.26 -19.24 8.51
CA ARG A 103 17.71 -19.38 8.73
C ARG A 103 18.22 -18.68 10.00
N ARG A 104 17.45 -17.75 10.56
CA ARG A 104 17.82 -16.98 11.77
C ARG A 104 17.30 -17.63 13.06
N ARG A 105 16.42 -18.63 12.96
CA ARG A 105 15.93 -19.42 14.08
C ARG A 105 16.80 -20.65 14.28
#